data_AF-A0A0D0Q7X8-F1
#
_entry.id   AF-A0A0D0Q7X8-F1
#
_cell.length_a   1.000
_cell.length_b   1.000
_cell.length_c   1.000
_cell.angle_alpha   90.00
_cell.angle_beta   90.00
_cell.angle_gamma   90.00
#
_symmetry.space_group_name_H-M   'P 1'
#
loop_
_entity.id
_entity.type
_entity.pdbx_description
1 polymer ?
#
loop_
_entity_poly.entity_id
_entity_poly.type
_entity_poly.pdbx_seq_one_letter_code
_entity_poly.pdbx_strand_id
1 'polypeptide(L)' 'MAQTMTSPMTRSQKEELAQLCRKTGEQVEKVLTRAQAKCRIETLKLLDTLPRR' A
#
# COMPACT_ATOMS: atom_id res chain seq x y z
N MET A 1 16.46 12.10 -14.38
CA MET A 1 16.58 11.73 -12.95
C MET A 1 15.68 10.53 -12.69
N ALA A 2 16.20 9.30 -12.73
CA ALA A 2 15.42 8.07 -12.56
C ALA A 2 15.95 7.30 -11.35
N GLN A 3 15.62 7.78 -10.15
CA GLN A 3 15.94 7.10 -8.90
C GLN A 3 14.67 7.07 -8.07
N THR A 4 13.92 5.96 -8.09
CA THR A 4 12.91 5.58 -7.05
C THR A 4 12.03 4.36 -7.42
N MET A 5 12.19 3.73 -8.58
CA MET A 5 11.31 2.59 -8.95
C MET A 5 11.67 1.26 -8.24
N THR A 6 12.88 1.14 -7.69
CA THR A 6 13.39 -0.10 -7.05
C THR A 6 13.65 0.03 -5.56
N SER A 7 13.48 1.21 -4.97
CA SER A 7 13.72 1.40 -3.54
C SER A 7 12.72 0.56 -2.73
N PRO A 8 13.15 -0.14 -1.67
CA PRO A 8 12.23 -0.86 -0.80
C PRO A 8 11.24 0.10 -0.13
N MET A 9 10.10 -0.43 0.33
CA MET A 9 9.14 0.36 1.11
C MET A 9 9.79 1.05 2.30
N THR A 10 9.36 2.28 2.57
CA THR A 10 9.67 2.93 3.83
C THR A 10 8.89 2.27 4.97
N ARG A 11 9.35 2.47 6.22
CA ARG A 11 8.66 1.97 7.41
C ARG A 11 7.20 2.46 7.47
N SER A 12 6.98 3.75 7.21
CA SER A 12 5.63 4.34 7.19
C SER A 12 4.73 3.68 6.16
N GLN A 13 5.24 3.38 4.96
CA GLN A 13 4.47 2.68 3.93
C GLN A 13 4.12 1.24 4.35
N LYS A 14 5.05 0.53 5.02
CA LYS A 14 4.78 -0.82 5.56
C LYS A 14 3.67 -0.79 6.61
N GLU A 15 3.74 0.16 7.53
CA GLU A 15 2.75 0.33 8.61
C GLU A 15 1.37 0.70 8.04
N GLU A 16 1.32 1.65 7.10
CA GLU A 16 0.08 2.09 6.45
C GLU A 16 -0.56 0.98 5.61
N LEU A 17 0.24 0.28 4.79
CA LEU A 17 -0.24 -0.87 4.00
C LEU A 17 -0.77 -1.98 4.92
N ALA A 18 -0.08 -2.28 6.02
CA ALA A 18 -0.52 -3.30 6.97
C ALA A 18 -1.86 -2.96 7.64
N GLN A 19 -2.08 -1.70 7.99
CA GLN A 19 -3.36 -1.24 8.55
C GLN A 19 -4.49 -1.35 7.54
N LEU A 20 -4.26 -0.88 6.31
CA LEU A 20 -5.26 -0.92 5.24
C LEU A 20 -5.63 -2.36 4.85
N CYS A 21 -4.65 -3.24 4.66
CA CYS A 21 -4.87 -4.65 4.40
C CYS A 21 -5.67 -5.34 5.51
N ARG A 22 -5.40 -5.05 6.79
CA ARG A 22 -6.22 -5.56 7.90
C ARG A 22 -7.66 -5.08 7.82
N LYS A 23 -7.88 -3.83 7.41
CA LYS A 23 -9.22 -3.23 7.30
C LYS A 23 -10.01 -3.80 6.12
N THR A 24 -9.37 -4.02 4.98
CA THR A 24 -9.98 -4.59 3.77
C THR A 24 -10.05 -6.12 3.79
N GLY A 25 -9.31 -6.77 4.69
CA GLY A 25 -9.15 -8.23 4.71
C GLY A 25 -8.20 -8.75 3.63
N GLU A 26 -7.51 -7.87 2.91
CA GLU A 26 -6.52 -8.25 1.89
C GLU A 26 -5.19 -8.68 2.51
N GLN A 27 -4.44 -9.53 1.81
CA GLN A 27 -3.10 -9.93 2.25
C GLN A 27 -2.09 -8.80 2.01
N VAL A 28 -1.21 -8.59 2.98
CA VAL A 28 -0.10 -7.64 2.86
C VAL A 28 1.01 -8.27 2.02
N GLU A 29 1.20 -7.76 0.80
CA GLU A 29 2.37 -8.12 -0.01
C GLU A 29 3.64 -7.52 0.60
N LYS A 30 4.53 -8.38 1.11
CA LYS A 30 5.74 -7.96 1.85
C LYS A 30 6.89 -7.50 0.94
N VAL A 31 6.79 -7.70 -0.37
CA VAL A 31 7.88 -7.51 -1.35
C VAL A 31 7.60 -6.35 -2.32
N LEU A 32 6.74 -5.40 -1.94
CA LEU A 32 6.49 -4.22 -2.78
C LEU A 32 7.68 -3.26 -2.76
N THR A 33 7.97 -2.63 -3.89
CA THR A 33 8.82 -1.44 -3.93
C THR A 33 8.08 -0.23 -3.38
N ARG A 34 8.80 0.85 -3.07
CA ARG A 34 8.24 2.13 -2.61
C ARG A 34 7.15 2.66 -3.53
N ALA A 35 7.33 2.55 -4.85
CA ALA A 35 6.37 3.01 -5.84
C ALA A 35 5.13 2.10 -5.87
N GLN A 36 5.32 0.78 -5.87
CA GLN A 36 4.22 -0.19 -5.85
C GLN A 36 3.39 -0.06 -4.57
N ALA A 37 4.04 0.09 -3.41
CA ALA A 37 3.38 0.28 -2.13
C ALA A 37 2.55 1.56 -2.10
N LYS A 38 3.06 2.67 -2.67
CA LYS A 38 2.29 3.91 -2.79
C LYS A 38 1.00 3.68 -3.59
N CYS A 39 1.11 3.07 -4.78
CA CYS A 39 -0.03 2.77 -5.64
C CYS A 39 -1.06 1.86 -4.94
N ARG A 40 -0.57 0.83 -4.22
CA ARG A 40 -1.43 -0.10 -3.49
C ARG A 40 -2.14 0.57 -2.30
N ILE A 41 -1.44 1.42 -1.54
CA ILE A 41 -2.03 2.22 -0.47
C ILE A 41 -3.13 3.14 -1.01
N GLU A 42 -2.89 3.84 -2.12
CA GLU A 42 -3.90 4.71 -2.75
C GLU A 42 -5.14 3.92 -3.18
N THR A 43 -4.94 2.74 -3.78
CA THR A 43 -6.03 1.85 -4.18
C THR A 43 -6.83 1.36 -2.97
N LEU A 44 -6.15 0.91 -1.92
CA LEU A 44 -6.79 0.43 -0.69
C LEU A 44 -7.56 1.54 0.03
N LYS A 45 -7.04 2.77 0.03
CA LYS A 45 -7.76 3.94 0.57
C LYS A 45 -9.03 4.23 -0.21
N LEU A 46 -8.99 4.16 -1.54
CA LEU A 46 -10.18 4.33 -2.37
C LEU A 46 -11.22 3.24 -2.05
N LEU A 47 -10.80 1.98 -1.97
CA LEU A 47 -11.67 0.87 -1.59
C LEU A 47 -12.27 1.03 -0.18
N ASP A 48 -11.51 1.58 0.75
CA ASP A 48 -11.97 1.88 2.10
C ASP A 48 -13.05 2.98 2.14
N THR A 49 -12.92 4.00 1.28
CA THR A 49 -13.89 5.09 1.17
C THR A 49 -15.15 4.72 0.39
N LEU A 50 -15.14 3.61 -0.36
CA LEU A 50 -16.34 3.14 -1.05
C LEU A 50 -17.29 2.47 -0.05
N PRO A 51 -18.59 2.83 -0.06
CA PRO A 51 -19.57 2.18 0.80
C PRO A 51 -19.63 0.70 0.44
N ARG A 52 -19.31 -0.17 1.42
CA ARG A 52 -19.50 -1.62 1.29
C ARG A 52 -21.01 -1.86 1.14
N ARG A 53 -21.45 -2.15 -0.08
CA ARG A 53 -22.84 -2.53 -0.40
C ARG A 53 -23.17 -3.89 0.20
#